data_AF-K9HAG3-F1
#
_entry.id   AF-K9HAG3-F1
#
_cell.length_a   1.000
_cell.length_b   1.000
_cell.length_c   1.000
_cell.angle_alpha   90.00
_cell.angle_beta   90.00
_cell.angle_gamma   90.00
#
_symmetry.space_group_name_H-M   'P 1'
#
loop_
_entity.id
_entity.type
_entity.pdbx_description
1 polymer ?
#
loop_
_entity_poly.entity_id
_entity_poly.type
_entity_poly.pdbx_seq_one_letter_code
_entity_poly.pdbx_strand_id
1 'polypeptide(L)'
;MSRISLVLRHPQLKALYNFWVAQCEGDQLPMAEDIEPADLRPWIGNMVVMDVIPDEDDEDADAYTYAYYSSGFASTFGDKAGRSLDDLPEEQRALIKAEYDHVRRDRIPTSRVYTADFPEGRQTWERLVLPFFDPDGDVVKLLVAAYRLDT
;
A
#
# COMPACT_ATOMS: atom_id res chain seq x y z
N MET A 1 -3.14 22.48 -4.77
CA MET A 1 -4.19 21.60 -4.22
C MET A 1 -3.98 21.45 -2.71
N SER A 2 -5.03 21.41 -1.90
CA SER A 2 -4.87 21.19 -0.44
C SER A 2 -4.24 19.83 -0.19
N ARG A 3 -3.01 19.82 0.33
CA ARG A 3 -2.34 18.59 0.78
C ARG A 3 -3.15 18.02 1.94
N ILE A 4 -3.80 16.88 1.73
CA ILE A 4 -4.39 16.11 2.82
C ILE A 4 -3.24 15.66 3.71
N SER A 5 -3.16 16.20 4.92
CA SER A 5 -2.17 15.80 5.90
C SER A 5 -2.61 14.49 6.54
N LEU A 6 -1.97 13.38 6.19
CA LEU A 6 -2.16 12.11 6.89
C LEU A 6 -1.59 12.20 8.30
N VAL A 7 -2.43 11.92 9.30
CA VAL A 7 -2.00 11.82 10.69
C VAL A 7 -1.47 10.41 10.92
N LEU A 8 -0.17 10.23 10.73
CA LEU A 8 0.53 8.98 10.99
C LEU A 8 1.07 8.95 12.42
N ARG A 9 1.07 7.78 13.05
CA ARG A 9 1.58 7.58 14.41
C ARG A 9 2.99 7.02 14.38
N HIS A 10 3.20 5.95 13.62
CA HIS A 10 4.43 5.19 13.55
C HIS A 10 5.54 5.96 12.80
N PRO A 11 6.75 6.08 13.37
CA PRO A 11 7.83 6.87 12.77
C PRO A 11 8.27 6.35 11.39
N GLN A 12 8.26 5.04 11.17
CA GLN A 12 8.61 4.49 9.85
C GLN A 12 7.59 4.85 8.78
N LEU A 13 6.30 4.89 9.11
CA LEU A 13 5.26 5.28 8.16
C LEU A 13 5.32 6.78 7.86
N LYS A 14 5.63 7.62 8.86
CA LYS A 14 5.91 9.05 8.64
C LYS A 14 7.08 9.24 7.66
N ALA A 15 8.16 8.50 7.87
CA ALA A 15 9.34 8.58 7.00
C ALA A 15 9.01 8.14 5.56
N LEU A 16 8.27 7.04 5.40
CA LEU A 16 7.83 6.54 4.09
C LEU A 16 6.90 7.53 3.38
N TYR A 17 5.95 8.11 4.11
CA TYR A 17 5.06 9.13 3.56
C TYR A 17 5.83 10.38 3.13
N ASN A 18 6.81 10.83 3.93
CA ASN A 18 7.66 11.97 3.56
C ASN A 18 8.50 11.66 2.32
N PHE A 19 9.01 10.44 2.18
CA PHE A 19 9.68 9.99 0.95
C PHE A 19 8.74 10.11 -0.25
N TRP A 20 7.51 9.60 -0.14
CA TRP A 20 6.51 9.68 -1.21
C TRP A 20 6.12 11.13 -1.56
N VAL A 21 5.94 11.99 -0.55
CA VAL A 21 5.64 13.42 -0.76
C VAL A 21 6.77 14.14 -1.49
N ALA A 22 8.03 13.76 -1.25
CA ALA A 22 9.18 14.34 -1.95
C ALA A 22 9.17 14.02 -3.46
N GLN A 23 8.56 12.89 -3.86
CA GLN A 23 8.36 12.54 -5.27
C GLN A 23 7.24 13.36 -5.94
N CYS A 24 6.43 14.08 -5.14
CA CYS A 24 5.34 14.93 -5.63
C CYS A 24 5.77 16.41 -5.81
N GLU A 25 7.08 16.70 -5.82
CA GLU A 25 7.56 18.07 -5.98
C GLU A 25 7.19 18.65 -7.36
N GLY A 26 6.88 19.95 -7.41
CA GLY A 26 6.54 20.63 -8.66
C GLY A 26 5.19 20.24 -9.30
N ASP A 27 4.21 19.79 -8.51
CA ASP A 27 2.92 19.25 -8.97
C ASP A 27 3.04 17.98 -9.84
N GLN A 28 4.17 17.27 -9.74
CA GLN A 28 4.34 15.96 -10.37
C GLN A 28 3.65 14.86 -9.56
N LEU A 29 3.22 13.80 -10.26
CA LEU A 29 2.78 12.57 -9.65
C LEU A 29 3.99 11.65 -9.41
N PRO A 30 4.01 10.87 -8.32
CA PRO A 30 5.08 9.92 -8.06
C PRO A 30 5.00 8.75 -9.04
N MET A 31 5.85 8.76 -10.06
CA MET A 31 5.85 7.73 -11.09
C MET A 31 6.42 6.42 -10.56
N ALA A 32 5.83 5.29 -10.93
CA ALA A 32 6.30 3.98 -10.49
C ALA A 32 7.70 3.64 -11.06
N GLU A 33 8.01 4.14 -12.26
CA GLU A 33 9.30 3.88 -12.94
C GLU A 33 10.47 4.69 -12.36
N ASP A 34 10.18 5.81 -11.70
CA ASP A 34 11.20 6.68 -11.09
C ASP A 34 11.68 6.18 -9.72
N ILE A 35 11.04 5.14 -9.16
CA ILE A 35 11.39 4.61 -7.85
C ILE A 35 12.41 3.50 -7.97
N GLU A 36 13.63 3.78 -7.52
CA GLU A 36 14.63 2.74 -7.40
C GLU A 36 14.30 1.83 -6.20
N PRO A 37 14.33 0.48 -6.36
CA PRO A 37 14.13 -0.43 -5.24
C PRO A 37 15.12 -0.23 -4.08
N ALA A 38 16.30 0.37 -4.36
CA ALA A 38 17.29 0.70 -3.35
C ALA A 38 16.79 1.78 -2.36
N ASP A 39 15.97 2.72 -2.82
CA ASP A 39 15.42 3.80 -1.99
C ASP A 39 14.39 3.27 -0.99
N LEU A 40 13.75 2.14 -1.31
CA LEU A 40 12.76 1.47 -0.46
C LEU A 40 13.36 0.56 0.61
N ARG A 41 14.70 0.36 0.60
CA ARG A 41 15.42 -0.49 1.57
C ARG A 41 15.05 -0.26 3.04
N PRO A 42 14.82 0.97 3.53
CA PRO A 42 14.43 1.18 4.92
C PRO A 42 13.11 0.50 5.32
N TRP A 43 12.20 0.28 4.37
CA TRP A 43 10.86 -0.28 4.61
C TRP A 43 10.65 -1.67 4.03
N ILE A 44 11.60 -2.18 3.24
CA ILE A 44 11.53 -3.44 2.48
C ILE A 44 11.03 -4.63 3.30
N GLY A 45 11.35 -4.69 4.60
CA GLY A 45 10.93 -5.77 5.50
C GLY A 45 9.46 -5.73 5.93
N ASN A 46 8.76 -4.60 5.78
CA ASN A 46 7.41 -4.37 6.32
C ASN A 46 6.49 -3.78 5.25
N MET A 47 6.65 -4.20 4.00
CA MET A 47 5.89 -3.66 2.88
C MET A 47 5.50 -4.70 1.84
N VAL A 48 4.55 -4.30 1.01
CA VAL A 48 4.05 -5.02 -0.15
C VAL A 48 3.97 -4.02 -1.30
N VAL A 49 4.24 -4.49 -2.51
CA VAL A 49 3.89 -3.74 -3.73
C VAL A 49 2.83 -4.54 -4.46
N MET A 50 1.73 -3.87 -4.80
CA MET A 50 0.68 -4.41 -5.65
C MET A 50 0.82 -3.84 -7.05
N ASP A 51 0.75 -4.69 -8.05
CA ASP A 51 0.41 -4.27 -9.41
C ASP A 51 -1.11 -4.08 -9.48
N VAL A 52 -1.52 -2.97 -10.11
CA VAL A 52 -2.91 -2.71 -10.46
C VAL A 52 -3.10 -3.18 -11.91
N ILE A 53 -4.03 -4.09 -12.12
CA ILE A 53 -4.37 -4.62 -13.43
C ILE A 53 -5.74 -4.04 -13.79
N PRO A 54 -5.79 -3.06 -14.70
CA PRO A 54 -7.05 -2.46 -15.10
C PRO A 54 -7.94 -3.50 -15.76
N ASP A 55 -9.22 -3.46 -15.43
CA ASP A 55 -10.23 -4.22 -16.16
C ASP A 55 -10.76 -3.33 -17.31
N GLU A 56 -10.59 -3.80 -18.56
CA GLU A 56 -11.00 -3.06 -19.75
C GLU A 56 -12.54 -2.94 -19.88
N ASP A 57 -13.29 -3.82 -19.21
CA ASP A 57 -14.76 -3.90 -19.29
C ASP A 57 -15.45 -3.22 -18.08
N ASP A 58 -14.76 -3.01 -16.96
CA ASP A 58 -15.29 -2.36 -15.75
C ASP A 58 -14.20 -1.58 -14.99
N GLU A 59 -14.20 -0.25 -15.13
CA GLU A 59 -13.23 0.64 -14.49
C GLU A 59 -13.22 0.57 -12.95
N ASP A 60 -14.24 -0.01 -12.29
CA ASP A 60 -14.27 -0.21 -10.82
C ASP A 60 -13.82 -1.62 -10.40
N ALA A 61 -13.52 -2.52 -11.35
CA ALA A 61 -13.27 -3.94 -11.10
C ALA A 61 -11.80 -4.37 -11.13
N ASP A 62 -10.84 -3.43 -11.09
CA ASP A 62 -9.42 -3.74 -11.16
C ASP A 62 -8.98 -4.90 -10.24
N ALA A 63 -8.11 -5.72 -10.81
CA ALA A 63 -7.46 -6.82 -10.12
C ALA A 63 -6.12 -6.37 -9.54
N TYR A 64 -5.72 -6.98 -8.42
CA TYR A 64 -4.47 -6.63 -7.74
C TYR A 64 -3.59 -7.86 -7.59
N THR A 65 -2.35 -7.75 -8.05
CA THR A 65 -1.35 -8.84 -7.93
C THR A 65 -0.19 -8.41 -7.04
N TYR A 66 0.27 -9.31 -6.16
CA TYR A 66 1.40 -9.04 -5.27
C TYR A 66 2.74 -9.04 -6.04
N ALA A 67 3.18 -7.89 -6.55
CA ALA A 67 4.47 -7.73 -7.24
C ALA A 67 5.67 -7.95 -6.30
N TYR A 68 5.55 -7.50 -5.05
CA TYR A 68 6.53 -7.72 -3.99
C TYR A 68 5.81 -8.02 -2.68
N TYR A 69 6.32 -8.98 -1.91
CA TYR A 69 5.81 -9.32 -0.59
C TYR A 69 6.99 -9.47 0.38
N SER A 70 7.04 -8.64 1.43
CA SER A 70 8.19 -8.67 2.33
C SER A 70 8.32 -10.01 3.04
N SER A 71 9.57 -10.40 3.32
CA SER A 71 9.86 -11.59 4.13
C SER A 71 9.29 -11.49 5.55
N GLY A 72 9.20 -10.27 6.10
CA GLY A 72 8.53 -10.00 7.39
C GLY A 72 7.06 -10.37 7.35
N PHE A 73 6.34 -10.01 6.27
CA PHE A 73 4.96 -10.41 6.11
C PHE A 73 4.82 -11.87 5.70
N ALA A 74 5.73 -12.40 4.89
CA ALA A 74 5.72 -13.80 4.48
C ALA A 74 5.84 -14.75 5.68
N SER A 75 6.67 -14.40 6.67
CA SER A 75 6.81 -15.21 7.90
C SER A 75 5.54 -15.20 8.77
N THR A 76 4.74 -14.13 8.71
CA THR A 76 3.53 -13.97 9.53
C THR A 76 2.26 -14.47 8.82
N PHE A 77 2.17 -14.25 7.50
CA PHE A 77 0.95 -14.44 6.72
C PHE A 77 1.10 -15.44 5.56
N GLY A 78 2.30 -16.01 5.35
CA GLY A 78 2.66 -16.82 4.20
C GLY A 78 2.97 -15.96 2.96
N ASP A 79 3.98 -16.37 2.18
CA ASP A 79 4.39 -15.68 0.96
C ASP A 79 3.26 -15.64 -0.08
N LYS A 80 3.02 -14.46 -0.65
CA LYS A 80 1.99 -14.21 -1.66
C LYS A 80 2.55 -13.60 -2.94
N ALA A 81 3.87 -13.44 -3.08
CA ALA A 81 4.45 -12.88 -4.28
C ALA A 81 3.94 -13.59 -5.54
N GLY A 82 3.50 -12.82 -6.53
CA GLY A 82 2.89 -13.29 -7.78
C GLY A 82 1.44 -13.80 -7.68
N ARG A 83 0.81 -13.78 -6.50
CA ARG A 83 -0.60 -14.20 -6.33
C ARG A 83 -1.57 -13.03 -6.50
N SER A 84 -2.83 -13.36 -6.79
CA SER A 84 -3.90 -12.36 -6.84
C SER A 84 -4.43 -12.07 -5.43
N LEU A 85 -4.89 -10.84 -5.20
CA LEU A 85 -5.73 -10.50 -4.06
C LEU A 85 -7.02 -11.35 -4.03
N ASP A 86 -7.47 -11.82 -5.20
CA ASP A 86 -8.66 -12.66 -5.32
C ASP A 86 -8.53 -14.03 -4.67
N ASP A 87 -7.30 -14.49 -4.44
CA ASP A 87 -6.98 -15.74 -3.76
C ASP A 87 -7.20 -15.67 -2.24
N LEU A 88 -7.46 -14.48 -1.69
CA LEU A 88 -7.75 -14.30 -0.27
C LEU A 88 -9.18 -14.74 0.08
N PRO A 89 -9.44 -15.11 1.35
CA PRO A 89 -10.79 -15.30 1.85
C PRO A 89 -11.67 -14.06 1.58
N GLU A 90 -12.94 -14.29 1.23
CA GLU A 90 -13.86 -13.26 0.73
C GLU A 90 -13.93 -12.01 1.62
N GLU A 91 -14.08 -12.18 2.94
CA GLU A 91 -14.17 -11.07 3.89
C GLU A 91 -12.88 -10.23 3.92
N GLN A 92 -11.73 -10.89 3.94
CA GLN A 92 -10.42 -10.22 3.93
C GLN A 92 -10.18 -9.52 2.59
N ARG A 93 -10.52 -10.18 1.49
CA ARG A 93 -10.44 -9.63 0.13
C ARG A 93 -11.28 -8.37 0.00
N ALA A 94 -12.55 -8.42 0.39
CA ALA A 94 -13.48 -7.29 0.28
C ALA A 94 -12.96 -6.06 1.04
N LEU A 95 -12.44 -6.27 2.26
CA LEU A 95 -11.87 -5.19 3.06
C LEU A 95 -10.63 -4.54 2.43
N ILE A 96 -9.73 -5.36 1.89
CA ILE A 96 -8.48 -4.86 1.27
C ILE A 96 -8.78 -4.22 -0.09
N LYS A 97 -9.63 -4.86 -0.91
CA LYS A 97 -10.03 -4.33 -2.21
C LYS A 97 -10.72 -2.97 -2.08
N ALA A 98 -11.66 -2.81 -1.15
CA ALA A 98 -12.30 -1.51 -0.93
C ALA A 98 -11.30 -0.39 -0.55
N GLU A 99 -10.26 -0.71 0.24
CA GLU A 99 -9.18 0.22 0.58
C GLU A 99 -8.34 0.60 -0.65
N TYR A 100 -8.00 -0.37 -1.50
CA TYR A 100 -7.21 -0.14 -2.71
C TYR A 100 -7.99 0.62 -3.78
N ASP A 101 -9.26 0.25 -3.99
CA ASP A 101 -10.16 0.91 -4.93
C ASP A 101 -10.37 2.38 -4.53
N HIS A 102 -10.45 2.68 -3.23
CA HIS A 102 -10.52 4.06 -2.74
C HIS A 102 -9.25 4.86 -3.06
N VAL A 103 -8.07 4.30 -2.80
CA VAL A 103 -6.79 4.98 -3.12
C VAL A 103 -6.62 5.18 -4.62
N ARG A 104 -7.01 4.19 -5.43
CA ARG A 104 -6.98 4.29 -6.89
C ARG A 104 -7.93 5.38 -7.40
N ARG A 105 -9.20 5.33 -6.99
CA ARG A 105 -10.24 6.26 -7.44
C ARG A 105 -9.91 7.70 -7.06
N ASP A 106 -9.52 7.92 -5.81
CA ASP A 106 -9.32 9.27 -5.29
C ASP A 106 -7.89 9.79 -5.55
N ARG A 107 -6.99 8.89 -6.00
CA ARG A 107 -5.58 9.19 -6.34
C ARG A 107 -4.82 9.85 -5.19
N ILE A 108 -5.20 9.52 -3.96
CA ILE A 108 -4.61 10.03 -2.73
C ILE A 108 -4.22 8.90 -1.79
N PRO A 109 -3.14 9.06 -0.99
CA PRO A 109 -2.76 8.04 -0.03
C PRO A 109 -3.76 7.92 1.12
N THR A 110 -3.86 6.73 1.70
CA THR A 110 -4.75 6.45 2.84
C THR A 110 -3.98 5.74 3.95
N SER A 111 -4.32 6.04 5.22
CA SER A 111 -3.85 5.29 6.37
C SER A 111 -4.99 4.86 7.27
N ARG A 112 -4.79 3.75 7.98
CA ARG A 112 -5.69 3.30 9.04
C ARG A 112 -4.93 2.65 10.19
N VAL A 113 -5.53 2.74 11.36
CA VAL A 113 -5.12 1.98 12.55
C VAL A 113 -6.19 0.92 12.80
N TYR A 114 -5.78 -0.32 12.99
CA TYR A 114 -6.67 -1.43 13.33
C TYR A 114 -6.07 -2.29 14.44
N THR A 115 -6.96 -2.94 15.20
CA THR A 115 -6.57 -3.87 16.25
C THR A 115 -7.17 -5.22 15.93
N ALA A 116 -6.35 -6.28 15.96
CA ALA A 116 -6.77 -7.65 15.71
C ALA A 116 -6.15 -8.60 16.73
N ASP A 117 -6.78 -9.77 16.89
CA ASP A 117 -6.27 -10.83 17.74
C ASP A 117 -5.33 -11.73 16.91
N PHE A 118 -4.09 -11.85 17.38
CA PHE A 118 -3.07 -12.73 16.83
C PHE A 118 -2.75 -13.84 17.85
N PRO A 119 -2.07 -14.94 17.45
CA PRO A 119 -1.67 -15.98 18.39
C PRO A 119 -0.88 -15.47 19.61
N GLU A 120 -0.08 -14.41 19.44
CA GLU A 120 0.72 -13.78 20.49
C GLU A 120 -0.08 -12.75 21.34
N GLY A 121 -1.36 -12.56 21.03
CA GLY A 121 -2.27 -11.65 21.72
C GLY A 121 -2.83 -10.55 20.84
N ARG A 122 -3.62 -9.66 21.45
CA ARG A 122 -4.23 -8.52 20.78
C ARG A 122 -3.17 -7.48 20.41
N GLN A 123 -3.06 -7.16 19.12
CA GLN A 123 -2.07 -6.21 18.61
C GLN A 123 -2.74 -5.10 17.82
N THR A 124 -2.20 -3.89 17.91
CA THR A 124 -2.64 -2.73 17.13
C THR A 124 -1.59 -2.41 16.08
N TRP A 125 -2.04 -2.21 14.85
CA TRP A 125 -1.21 -1.94 13.69
C TRP A 125 -1.66 -0.65 13.00
N GLU A 126 -0.70 0.08 12.47
CA GLU A 126 -0.95 1.16 11.52
C GLU A 126 -0.52 0.71 10.13
N ARG A 127 -1.37 0.97 9.15
CA ARG A 127 -1.17 0.62 7.75
C ARG A 127 -1.30 1.88 6.90
N LEU A 128 -0.40 2.00 5.92
CA LEU A 128 -0.34 3.10 4.95
C LEU A 128 -0.33 2.52 3.54
N VAL A 129 -1.17 3.07 2.67
CA VAL A 129 -1.25 2.74 1.24
C VAL A 129 -0.93 3.99 0.43
N LEU A 130 0.04 3.87 -0.49
CA LEU A 130 0.55 4.95 -1.33
C LEU A 130 0.37 4.59 -2.81
N PRO A 131 -0.29 5.44 -3.62
CA PRO A 131 -0.41 5.24 -5.06
C PRO A 131 0.87 5.67 -5.80
N PHE A 132 1.21 4.93 -6.84
CA PHE A 132 2.22 5.30 -7.84
C PHE A 132 1.61 5.25 -9.22
N PHE A 133 2.06 6.17 -10.07
CA PHE A 133 1.40 6.50 -11.32
C PHE A 133 2.24 6.12 -12.53
N ASP A 134 1.61 6.01 -13.68
CA ASP A 134 2.27 6.01 -14.98
C ASP A 134 2.29 7.41 -15.61
N PRO A 135 2.87 7.60 -16.81
CA PRO A 135 2.90 8.88 -17.51
C PRO A 135 1.51 9.43 -17.91
N ASP A 136 0.51 8.57 -18.07
CA ASP A 136 -0.87 8.94 -18.37
C ASP A 136 -1.62 9.41 -17.11
N GLY A 137 -1.03 9.14 -15.94
CA GLY A 137 -1.52 9.54 -14.63
C GLY A 137 -2.40 8.47 -13.97
N ASP A 138 -2.44 7.26 -14.50
CA ASP A 138 -3.20 6.16 -13.92
C ASP A 138 -2.43 5.50 -12.78
N VAL A 139 -3.14 5.03 -11.76
CA VAL A 139 -2.51 4.34 -10.62
C VAL A 139 -2.18 2.92 -11.03
N VAL A 140 -0.92 2.66 -11.33
CA VAL A 140 -0.42 1.36 -11.81
C VAL A 140 0.20 0.50 -10.71
N LYS A 141 0.58 1.11 -9.58
CA LYS A 141 1.10 0.38 -8.41
C LYS A 141 0.58 0.97 -7.10
N LEU A 142 0.41 0.09 -6.12
CA LEU A 142 0.18 0.47 -4.72
C LEU A 142 1.32 -0.03 -3.85
N LEU A 143 1.96 0.86 -3.11
CA LEU A 143 2.90 0.50 -2.06
C LEU A 143 2.17 0.49 -0.73
N VAL A 144 2.26 -0.62 -0.04
CA VAL A 144 1.59 -0.81 1.23
C VAL A 144 2.57 -1.17 2.32
N ALA A 145 2.62 -0.38 3.39
CA ALA A 145 3.44 -0.67 4.56
C ALA A 145 2.58 -0.78 5.81
N ALA A 146 2.97 -1.66 6.74
CA ALA A 146 2.29 -1.80 8.01
C ALA A 146 3.29 -2.04 9.13
N TYR A 147 3.06 -1.36 10.26
CA TYR A 147 3.88 -1.49 11.46
C TYR A 147 2.99 -1.61 12.69
N ARG A 148 3.45 -2.41 13.64
CA ARG A 148 2.81 -2.50 14.95
C ARG A 148 2.97 -1.17 15.67
N LEU A 149 1.92 -0.73 16.35
CA LEU A 149 1.99 0.38 17.30
C LEU A 149 2.26 -0.19 18.68
N ASP A 150 3.35 0.27 19.30
CA ASP A 150 3.59 0.03 20.71
C ASP A 150 2.60 0.89 21.51
N THR A 151 1.69 0.22 22.22
CA THR A 151 0.81 0.83 23.23
C THR A 151 1.57 1.18 24.49
#